data_AF-A0A534W0K3-F1
#
_entry.id   AF-A0A534W0K3-F1
#
_cell.length_a   1.000
_cell.length_b   1.000
_cell.length_c   1.000
_cell.angle_alpha   90.00
_cell.angle_beta   90.00
_cell.angle_gamma   90.00
#
_symmetry.space_group_name_H-M   'P 1'
#
loop_
_entity.id
_entity.type
_entity.pdbx_description
1 polymer ?
#
loop_
_entity_poly.entity_id
_entity_poly.type
_entity_poly.pdbx_seq_one_letter_code
_entity_poly.pdbx_strand_id
1 'polypeptide(L)'
;MKRALALLSLVALAAAAAHAAAPPVVSWRDAGGHVGEVVTVEGEVATASTVGDTWVLEFARDDPRAFRVVVLLPLLETAPRQPERLYQGRRVRATGRVQRFQGRAEMVLRGAGQIEVVETGGAPPAASAPPPPAAPVVPAGPAPSAAAPCERARERWRAAAVEASERIAALNRCLDAVRYRCRAESAALTPALETLETLEHEVDINCR
;
A
#
# COMPACT_ATOMS: atom_id res chain seq x y z
N MET A 1 50.44 -22.10 45.59
CA MET A 1 50.93 -21.53 44.32
C MET A 1 50.27 -22.29 43.18
N LYS A 2 49.46 -21.60 42.34
CA LYS A 2 48.99 -21.93 40.96
C LYS A 2 48.40 -23.36 40.76
N ARG A 3 47.19 -23.54 40.21
CA ARG A 3 46.77 -23.13 38.87
C ARG A 3 45.24 -23.07 38.77
N ALA A 4 44.77 -22.00 38.14
CA ALA A 4 43.38 -21.65 37.91
C ALA A 4 42.70 -22.62 36.94
N LEU A 5 41.47 -23.03 37.27
CA LEU A 5 40.52 -23.66 36.34
C LEU A 5 40.08 -22.62 35.30
N ALA A 6 40.34 -22.90 34.03
CA ALA A 6 39.71 -22.20 32.92
C ALA A 6 38.31 -22.79 32.70
N LEU A 7 37.27 -22.08 33.15
CA LEU A 7 35.88 -22.34 32.79
C LEU A 7 35.57 -21.57 31.49
N LEU A 8 35.49 -22.28 30.37
CA LEU A 8 34.93 -21.75 29.12
C LEU A 8 33.41 -21.64 29.30
N SER A 9 32.91 -20.43 29.53
CA SER A 9 31.48 -20.12 29.49
C SER A 9 31.04 -19.94 28.03
N LEU A 10 30.37 -20.94 27.46
CA LEU A 10 29.65 -20.80 26.19
C LEU A 10 28.36 -20.01 26.44
N VAL A 11 28.37 -18.72 26.11
CA VAL A 11 27.15 -17.91 26.05
C VAL A 11 26.48 -18.21 24.71
N ALA A 12 25.44 -19.05 24.74
CA ALA A 12 24.56 -19.26 23.59
C ALA A 12 23.59 -18.07 23.49
N LEU A 13 23.86 -17.14 22.56
CA LEU A 13 22.91 -16.11 22.16
C LEU A 13 21.79 -16.78 21.34
N ALA A 14 20.65 -17.02 21.97
CA ALA A 14 19.43 -17.38 21.26
C ALA A 14 18.84 -16.12 20.61
N ALA A 15 19.11 -15.92 19.32
CA ALA A 15 18.38 -14.95 18.51
C ALA A 15 16.97 -15.49 18.27
N ALA A 16 16.00 -15.01 19.06
CA ALA A 16 14.59 -15.24 18.77
C ALA A 16 14.23 -14.44 17.50
N ALA A 17 14.13 -15.15 16.37
CA ALA A 17 13.50 -14.60 15.18
C ALA A 17 12.03 -14.33 15.50
N ALA A 18 11.70 -13.06 15.73
CA ALA A 18 10.31 -12.61 15.81
C ALA A 18 9.64 -12.93 14.45
N HIS A 19 8.86 -14.00 14.42
CA HIS A 19 7.91 -14.21 13.33
C HIS A 19 6.93 -13.05 13.41
N ALA A 20 6.95 -12.18 12.39
CA ALA A 20 5.93 -11.17 12.21
C ALA A 20 4.61 -11.89 11.92
N ALA A 21 3.89 -12.28 12.98
CA ALA A 21 2.55 -12.79 12.89
C ALA A 21 1.67 -11.71 12.24
N ALA A 22 0.79 -12.12 11.33
CA ALA A 22 -0.17 -11.22 10.73
C ALA A 22 -0.98 -10.49 11.83
N PRO A 23 -1.30 -9.20 11.66
CA PRO A 23 -2.12 -8.48 12.64
C PRO A 23 -3.44 -9.22 12.90
N PRO A 24 -3.94 -9.22 14.14
CA PRO A 24 -5.20 -9.88 14.46
C PRO A 24 -6.36 -9.24 13.69
N VAL A 25 -7.29 -10.07 13.20
CA VAL A 25 -8.52 -9.60 12.55
C VAL A 25 -9.58 -9.38 13.61
N VAL A 26 -10.12 -8.16 13.69
CA VAL A 26 -11.12 -7.74 14.67
C VAL A 26 -12.34 -7.14 13.98
N SER A 27 -13.52 -7.25 14.59
CA SER A 27 -14.72 -6.57 14.06
C SER A 27 -14.59 -5.06 14.20
N TRP A 28 -15.14 -4.30 13.27
CA TRP A 28 -15.27 -2.84 13.41
C TRP A 28 -15.96 -2.40 14.70
N ARG A 29 -16.84 -3.24 15.27
CA ARG A 29 -17.51 -2.97 16.55
C ARG A 29 -16.55 -3.01 17.75
N ASP A 30 -15.56 -3.88 17.67
CA ASP A 30 -14.59 -4.12 18.75
C ASP A 30 -13.31 -3.30 18.57
N ALA A 31 -13.09 -2.73 17.39
CA ALA A 31 -11.89 -1.98 17.03
C ALA A 31 -11.55 -0.86 18.04
N GLY A 32 -12.55 -0.24 18.66
CA GLY A 32 -12.34 0.80 19.68
C GLY A 32 -11.60 0.34 20.94
N GLY A 33 -11.52 -0.98 21.19
CA GLY A 33 -10.72 -1.59 22.26
C GLY A 33 -9.23 -1.71 21.93
N HIS A 34 -8.86 -1.58 20.65
CA HIS A 34 -7.48 -1.78 20.15
C HIS A 34 -6.74 -0.46 19.88
N VAL A 35 -7.12 0.62 20.56
CA VAL A 35 -6.50 1.93 20.36
C VAL A 35 -5.01 1.86 20.69
N GLY A 36 -4.18 2.30 19.75
CA GLY A 36 -2.73 2.24 19.85
C GLY A 36 -2.14 0.96 19.27
N GLU A 37 -2.93 -0.01 18.85
CA GLU A 37 -2.46 -1.26 18.25
C GLU A 37 -2.59 -1.23 16.73
N VAL A 38 -1.77 -2.05 16.05
CA VAL A 38 -1.92 -2.33 14.62
C VAL A 38 -2.73 -3.61 14.48
N VAL A 39 -3.93 -3.51 13.91
CA VAL A 39 -4.87 -4.62 13.73
C VAL A 39 -5.49 -4.57 12.33
N THR A 40 -6.10 -5.67 11.91
CA THR A 40 -6.93 -5.72 10.70
C THR A 40 -8.39 -5.60 11.11
N VAL A 41 -9.06 -4.51 10.74
CA VAL A 41 -10.48 -4.31 11.04
C VAL A 41 -11.33 -4.83 9.89
N GLU A 42 -12.26 -5.74 10.18
CA GLU A 42 -13.21 -6.27 9.20
C GLU A 42 -14.62 -5.72 9.42
N GLY A 43 -15.30 -5.34 8.34
CA GLY A 43 -16.68 -4.90 8.38
C GLY A 43 -17.30 -4.66 7.00
N GLU A 44 -18.62 -4.57 6.96
CA GLU A 44 -19.35 -4.09 5.79
C GLU A 44 -19.41 -2.56 5.83
N VAL A 45 -19.03 -1.92 4.71
CA VAL A 45 -19.04 -0.46 4.60
C VAL A 45 -20.46 0.02 4.33
N ALA A 46 -21.06 0.67 5.31
CA ALA A 46 -22.42 1.21 5.23
C ALA A 46 -22.48 2.46 4.33
N THR A 47 -21.46 3.30 4.41
CA THR A 47 -21.30 4.51 3.60
C THR A 47 -19.81 4.69 3.25
N ALA A 48 -19.55 5.11 2.02
CA ALA A 48 -18.24 5.56 1.58
C ALA A 48 -18.42 6.94 0.96
N SER A 49 -17.50 7.87 1.23
CA SER A 49 -17.60 9.22 0.68
C SER A 49 -16.23 9.88 0.54
N THR A 50 -16.16 10.89 -0.33
CA THR A 50 -15.00 11.80 -0.37
C THR A 50 -15.32 13.07 0.40
N VAL A 51 -14.47 13.44 1.37
CA VAL A 51 -14.57 14.67 2.16
C VAL A 51 -13.23 15.40 2.09
N GLY A 52 -13.18 16.52 1.38
CA GLY A 52 -11.93 17.22 1.07
C GLY A 52 -10.91 16.28 0.40
N ASP A 53 -9.71 16.20 0.97
CA ASP A 53 -8.62 15.33 0.52
C ASP A 53 -8.61 13.97 1.25
N THR A 54 -9.77 13.48 1.66
CA THR A 54 -9.90 12.17 2.31
C THR A 54 -11.04 11.33 1.74
N TRP A 55 -10.84 10.01 1.71
CA TRP A 55 -11.96 9.06 1.68
C TRP A 55 -12.35 8.68 3.10
N VAL A 56 -13.64 8.62 3.37
CA VAL A 56 -14.20 8.19 4.65
C VAL A 56 -15.07 6.98 4.39
N LEU A 57 -14.76 5.87 5.06
CA LEU A 57 -15.57 4.66 5.08
C LEU A 57 -16.18 4.50 6.47
N GLU A 58 -17.50 4.49 6.56
CA GLU A 58 -18.22 4.27 7.81
C GLU A 58 -18.94 2.92 7.79
N PHE A 59 -18.90 2.24 8.93
CA PHE A 59 -19.46 0.89 9.10
C PHE A 59 -20.86 0.89 9.72
N ALA A 60 -21.38 2.07 10.09
CA ALA A 60 -22.73 2.27 10.58
C ALA A 60 -23.30 3.59 10.01
N ARG A 61 -24.55 3.56 9.55
CA ARG A 61 -25.20 4.72 8.93
C ARG A 61 -25.71 5.75 9.95
N ASP A 62 -26.15 5.27 11.11
CA ASP A 62 -26.86 6.09 12.11
C ASP A 62 -26.11 6.19 13.45
N ASP A 63 -24.83 5.83 13.48
CA ASP A 63 -23.98 5.95 14.67
C ASP A 63 -22.75 6.84 14.39
N PRO A 64 -22.76 8.11 14.81
CA PRO A 64 -21.66 9.04 14.58
C PRO A 64 -20.41 8.71 15.40
N ARG A 65 -20.49 7.79 16.37
CA ARG A 65 -19.39 7.32 17.23
C ARG A 65 -18.82 5.98 16.76
N ALA A 66 -19.44 5.33 15.78
CA ALA A 66 -18.95 4.12 15.18
C ALA A 66 -17.53 4.30 14.63
N PHE A 67 -16.79 3.20 14.60
CA PHE A 67 -15.48 3.14 13.98
C PHE A 67 -15.56 3.57 12.50
N ARG A 68 -14.54 4.29 12.03
CA ARG A 68 -14.38 4.65 10.61
C ARG A 68 -12.97 4.39 10.11
N VAL A 69 -12.83 4.25 8.81
CA VAL A 69 -11.54 4.29 8.11
C VAL A 69 -11.45 5.60 7.35
N VAL A 70 -10.30 6.26 7.44
CA VAL A 70 -9.97 7.47 6.69
C VAL A 70 -8.78 7.18 5.80
N VAL A 71 -8.86 7.44 4.50
CA VAL A 71 -7.73 7.32 3.57
C VAL A 71 -7.32 8.71 3.12
N LEU A 72 -6.03 9.05 3.25
CA LEU A 72 -5.49 10.33 2.81
C LEU A 72 -5.24 10.31 1.29
N LEU A 73 -6.03 11.05 0.52
CA LEU A 73 -5.93 11.12 -0.94
C LEU A 73 -4.58 11.62 -1.46
N PRO A 74 -3.90 12.62 -0.84
CA PRO A 74 -2.62 13.12 -1.34
C PRO A 74 -1.48 12.08 -1.30
N LEU A 75 -1.71 10.95 -0.62
CA LEU A 75 -0.75 9.84 -0.52
C LEU A 75 -1.09 8.70 -1.50
N LEU A 76 -2.16 8.81 -2.27
CA LEU A 76 -2.54 7.84 -3.29
C LEU A 76 -1.91 8.21 -4.63
N GLU A 77 -1.05 7.33 -5.15
CA GLU A 77 -0.38 7.50 -6.46
C GLU A 77 -1.37 7.55 -7.64
N THR A 78 -2.52 6.88 -7.51
CA THR A 78 -3.62 6.94 -8.50
C THR A 78 -4.93 6.62 -7.78
N ALA A 79 -5.68 7.66 -7.39
CA ALA A 79 -6.94 7.47 -6.69
C ALA A 79 -8.12 7.65 -7.65
N PRO A 80 -8.84 6.58 -8.04
CA PRO A 80 -10.15 6.75 -8.67
C PRO A 80 -11.06 7.50 -7.67
N ARG A 81 -11.54 8.69 -8.03
CA ARG A 81 -12.23 9.64 -7.11
C ARG A 81 -13.62 9.19 -6.59
N GLN A 82 -13.91 7.89 -6.58
CA GLN A 82 -15.25 7.34 -6.30
C GLN A 82 -15.18 6.14 -5.33
N PRO A 83 -14.85 6.36 -4.03
CA PRO A 83 -14.84 5.31 -3.02
C PRO A 83 -16.21 4.63 -2.84
N GLU A 84 -17.30 5.31 -3.18
CA GLU A 84 -18.67 4.80 -3.22
C GLU A 84 -18.77 3.53 -4.07
N ARG A 85 -18.20 3.57 -5.28
CA ARG A 85 -18.25 2.45 -6.22
C ARG A 85 -17.33 1.30 -5.80
N LEU A 86 -16.26 1.62 -5.09
CA LEU A 86 -15.24 0.65 -4.70
C LEU A 86 -15.62 -0.12 -3.45
N TYR A 87 -16.20 0.55 -2.45
CA TYR A 87 -16.31 -0.01 -1.11
C TYR A 87 -17.73 -0.05 -0.54
N GLN A 88 -18.63 0.85 -0.95
CA GLN A 88 -19.96 0.91 -0.34
C GLN A 88 -20.73 -0.42 -0.55
N GLY A 89 -21.30 -0.94 0.54
CA GLY A 89 -22.00 -2.23 0.57
C GLY A 89 -21.09 -3.45 0.46
N ARG A 90 -19.76 -3.26 0.41
CA ARG A 90 -18.80 -4.36 0.38
C ARG A 90 -18.27 -4.64 1.78
N ARG A 91 -17.95 -5.92 2.02
CA ARG A 91 -17.18 -6.33 3.19
C ARG A 91 -15.70 -6.08 2.90
N VAL A 92 -15.03 -5.39 3.81
CA VAL A 92 -13.62 -4.99 3.66
C VAL A 92 -12.81 -5.39 4.88
N ARG A 93 -11.50 -5.56 4.68
CA ARG A 93 -10.46 -5.66 5.72
C ARG A 93 -9.51 -4.48 5.58
N ALA A 94 -9.42 -3.66 6.61
CA ALA A 94 -8.53 -2.51 6.65
C ALA A 94 -7.43 -2.75 7.70
N THR A 95 -6.16 -2.69 7.29
CA THR A 95 -5.03 -2.94 8.19
C THR A 95 -4.27 -1.67 8.50
N GLY A 96 -4.16 -1.35 9.79
CA GLY A 96 -3.50 -0.13 10.23
C GLY A 96 -3.55 0.04 11.74
N ARG A 97 -3.03 1.18 12.20
CA ARG A 97 -3.09 1.55 13.61
C ARG A 97 -4.47 2.10 13.94
N VAL A 98 -5.12 1.56 14.96
CA VAL A 98 -6.34 2.18 15.50
C VAL A 98 -5.94 3.34 16.40
N GLN A 99 -6.60 4.47 16.21
CA GLN A 99 -6.38 5.70 16.97
C GLN A 99 -7.71 6.31 17.41
N ARG A 100 -7.63 7.32 18.27
CA ARG A 100 -8.77 8.16 18.60
C ARG A 100 -8.57 9.56 18.05
N PHE A 101 -9.60 10.08 17.40
CA PHE A 101 -9.68 11.48 17.00
C PHE A 101 -11.02 12.05 17.45
N GLN A 102 -10.98 13.16 18.20
CA GLN A 102 -12.17 13.78 18.79
C GLN A 102 -13.06 12.78 19.56
N GLY A 103 -12.41 11.84 20.26
CA GLY A 103 -13.07 10.80 21.05
C GLY A 103 -13.66 9.63 20.25
N ARG A 104 -13.62 9.65 18.91
CA ARG A 104 -14.07 8.58 18.02
C ARG A 104 -12.91 7.65 17.67
N ALA A 105 -13.14 6.34 17.68
CA ALA A 105 -12.14 5.39 17.21
C ALA A 105 -12.10 5.42 15.68
N GLU A 106 -10.89 5.44 15.11
CA GLU A 106 -10.68 5.47 13.67
C GLU A 106 -9.35 4.84 13.29
N MET A 107 -9.17 4.63 11.99
CA MET A 107 -7.90 4.23 11.40
C MET A 107 -7.60 5.13 10.21
N VAL A 108 -6.41 5.72 10.20
CA VAL A 108 -5.94 6.57 9.10
C VAL A 108 -4.97 5.78 8.24
N LEU A 109 -5.29 5.63 6.97
CA LEU A 109 -4.54 4.87 5.99
C LEU A 109 -3.85 5.81 5.01
N ARG A 110 -2.66 5.40 4.57
CA ARG A 110 -1.86 6.14 3.58
C ARG A 110 -2.07 5.62 2.17
N GLY A 111 -2.68 4.44 2.01
CA GLY A 111 -2.87 3.81 0.72
C GLY A 111 -4.11 2.94 0.64
N ALA A 112 -4.71 2.86 -0.55
CA ALA A 112 -5.83 1.96 -0.83
C ALA A 112 -5.42 0.48 -0.74
N GLY A 113 -4.14 0.16 -0.94
CA GLY A 113 -3.59 -1.19 -0.76
C GLY A 113 -3.62 -1.71 0.69
N GLN A 114 -3.99 -0.86 1.66
CA GLN A 114 -4.25 -1.28 3.03
C GLN A 114 -5.70 -1.74 3.26
N ILE A 115 -6.53 -1.73 2.19
CA ILE A 115 -7.94 -2.13 2.21
C ILE A 115 -8.13 -3.27 1.21
N GLU A 116 -8.56 -4.41 1.71
CA GLU A 116 -8.92 -5.57 0.91
C GLU A 116 -10.44 -5.73 0.89
N VAL A 117 -11.03 -5.98 -0.29
CA VAL A 117 -12.45 -6.36 -0.40
C VAL A 117 -12.55 -7.87 -0.21
N VAL A 118 -13.34 -8.30 0.77
CA VAL A 118 -13.61 -9.71 1.01
C VAL A 118 -14.78 -10.12 0.11
N GLU A 119 -14.50 -10.87 -0.97
CA GLU A 119 -15.54 -11.46 -1.79
C GLU A 119 -16.28 -12.54 -0.99
N THR A 120 -17.57 -12.33 -0.75
CA THR A 120 -18.42 -13.36 -0.13
C THR A 120 -18.74 -14.41 -1.18
N GLY A 121 -17.82 -15.36 -1.38
CA GLY A 121 -17.90 -16.36 -2.44
C GLY A 121 -16.90 -17.51 -2.35
N GLY A 122 -16.71 -18.12 -1.15
CA GLY A 122 -16.18 -19.48 -1.01
C GLY A 122 -14.66 -19.64 -0.78
N ALA A 123 -14.34 -20.36 0.31
CA ALA A 123 -13.02 -20.81 0.80
C ALA A 123 -12.10 -19.75 1.45
N PRO A 124 -11.42 -20.09 2.57
CA PRO A 124 -10.48 -19.16 3.21
C PRO A 124 -9.32 -18.84 2.26
N PRO A 125 -8.89 -17.59 2.10
CA PRO A 125 -7.60 -17.33 1.47
C PRO A 125 -6.53 -17.92 2.38
N ALA A 126 -5.87 -18.95 1.88
CA ALA A 126 -4.71 -19.55 2.47
C ALA A 126 -3.69 -18.45 2.79
N ALA A 127 -3.14 -18.51 4.00
CA ALA A 127 -1.95 -17.77 4.35
C ALA A 127 -0.84 -18.03 3.29
N SER A 128 -0.24 -16.95 2.81
CA SER A 128 1.07 -16.91 2.15
C SER A 128 1.23 -17.78 0.89
N ALA A 129 0.94 -17.21 -0.28
CA ALA A 129 1.74 -17.55 -1.46
C ALA A 129 2.90 -16.54 -1.55
N PRO A 130 4.18 -16.98 -1.64
CA PRO A 130 5.28 -16.11 -2.02
C PRO A 130 5.01 -15.53 -3.43
N PRO A 131 5.64 -14.40 -3.83
CA PRO A 131 5.46 -13.88 -5.19
C PRO A 131 5.76 -15.01 -6.18
N PRO A 132 4.92 -15.24 -7.20
CA PRO A 132 5.16 -16.30 -8.17
C PRO A 132 6.53 -16.06 -8.82
N PRO A 133 7.38 -17.09 -9.01
CA PRO A 133 8.52 -16.96 -9.89
C PRO A 133 7.99 -16.58 -11.27
N ALA A 134 8.64 -15.59 -11.89
CA ALA A 134 8.36 -15.18 -13.26
C ALA A 134 8.34 -16.39 -14.19
N ALA A 135 7.15 -16.90 -14.50
CA ALA A 135 6.90 -17.72 -15.66
C ALA A 135 6.42 -16.78 -16.76
N PRO A 136 6.96 -16.89 -17.98
CA PRO A 136 6.68 -15.96 -19.04
C PRO A 136 5.22 -16.15 -19.49
N VAL A 137 4.41 -15.11 -19.31
CA VAL A 137 3.14 -15.03 -20.02
C VAL A 137 3.49 -14.80 -21.49
N VAL A 138 3.44 -15.86 -22.29
CA VAL A 138 3.38 -15.75 -23.75
C VAL A 138 2.01 -15.15 -24.07
N PRO A 139 1.91 -13.96 -24.68
CA PRO A 139 0.63 -13.43 -25.09
C PRO A 139 0.17 -14.13 -26.38
N ALA A 140 -1.09 -14.53 -26.43
CA ALA A 140 -1.80 -14.73 -27.69
C ALA A 140 -1.81 -13.37 -28.42
N GLY A 141 -1.03 -13.27 -29.50
CA GLY A 141 -0.86 -12.02 -30.23
C GLY A 141 -2.17 -11.53 -30.85
N PRO A 142 -2.53 -10.24 -30.69
CA PRO A 142 -3.50 -9.60 -31.55
C PRO A 142 -2.84 -9.10 -32.85
N ALA A 143 -3.67 -8.84 -33.85
CA ALA A 143 -3.31 -8.55 -35.25
C ALA A 143 -2.14 -7.55 -35.42
N PRO A 144 -1.19 -7.82 -36.34
CA PRO A 144 0.19 -7.33 -36.23
C PRO A 144 0.49 -5.89 -36.69
N SER A 145 -0.49 -5.04 -37.03
CA SER A 145 -0.16 -3.75 -37.67
C SER A 145 -0.60 -2.49 -36.92
N ALA A 146 -1.61 -2.55 -36.05
CA ALA A 146 -2.09 -1.38 -35.28
C ALA A 146 -1.80 -1.48 -33.77
N ALA A 147 -1.63 -2.70 -33.23
CA ALA A 147 -1.27 -2.91 -31.84
C ALA A 147 0.20 -2.56 -31.55
N ALA A 148 1.11 -2.76 -32.52
CA ALA A 148 2.55 -2.64 -32.31
C ALA A 148 3.05 -1.22 -31.93
N PRO A 149 2.50 -0.11 -32.45
CA PRO A 149 2.86 1.24 -31.97
C PRO A 149 2.36 1.53 -30.55
N CYS A 150 1.11 1.18 -30.25
CA CYS A 150 0.52 1.36 -28.91
C CYS A 150 1.25 0.53 -27.85
N GLU A 151 1.56 -0.74 -28.15
CA GLU A 151 2.29 -1.64 -27.24
C GLU A 151 3.68 -1.11 -26.93
N ARG A 152 4.44 -0.67 -27.95
CA ARG A 152 5.75 -0.06 -27.76
C ARG A 152 5.69 1.24 -26.95
N ALA A 153 4.69 2.09 -27.19
CA ALA A 153 4.49 3.31 -26.41
C ALA A 153 4.24 2.98 -24.92
N ARG A 154 3.37 1.99 -24.64
CA ARG A 154 3.10 1.53 -23.27
C ARG A 154 4.32 0.91 -22.61
N GLU A 155 5.13 0.13 -23.34
CA GLU A 155 6.38 -0.44 -22.83
C GLU A 155 7.38 0.64 -22.43
N ARG A 156 7.58 1.67 -23.27
CA ARG A 156 8.45 2.80 -22.95
C ARG A 156 7.96 3.56 -21.72
N TRP A 157 6.67 3.85 -21.65
CA TRP A 157 6.09 4.52 -20.49
C TRP A 157 6.30 3.71 -19.20
N ARG A 158 6.08 2.39 -19.22
CA ARG A 158 6.33 1.51 -18.06
C ARG A 158 7.80 1.52 -17.64
N ALA A 159 8.73 1.47 -18.60
CA ALA A 159 10.16 1.53 -18.31
C ALA A 159 10.54 2.86 -17.64
N ALA A 160 10.05 3.99 -18.17
CA ALA A 160 10.27 5.30 -17.58
C ALA A 160 9.63 5.46 -16.19
N ALA A 161 8.47 4.83 -15.96
CA ALA A 161 7.82 4.83 -14.65
C ALA A 161 8.64 4.09 -13.58
N VAL A 162 9.29 2.98 -13.94
CA VAL A 162 10.23 2.28 -13.06
C VAL A 162 11.40 3.19 -12.71
N GLU A 163 12.02 3.85 -13.70
CA GLU A 163 13.13 4.77 -13.47
C GLU A 163 12.71 5.95 -12.56
N ALA A 164 11.58 6.60 -12.84
CA ALA A 164 11.08 7.70 -12.01
C ALA A 164 10.82 7.24 -10.56
N SER A 165 10.27 6.05 -10.36
CA SER A 165 10.03 5.47 -9.04
C SER A 165 11.34 5.26 -8.27
N GLU A 166 12.41 4.81 -8.94
CA GLU A 166 13.74 4.69 -8.32
C GLU A 166 14.32 6.05 -7.90
N ARG A 167 14.10 7.11 -8.71
CA ARG A 167 14.52 8.48 -8.38
C ARG A 167 13.76 9.04 -7.18
N ILE A 168 12.43 8.82 -7.14
CA ILE A 168 11.60 9.19 -5.99
C ILE A 168 12.08 8.48 -4.73
N ALA A 169 12.36 7.17 -4.81
CA ALA A 169 12.88 6.39 -3.70
C ALA A 169 14.26 6.90 -3.22
N ALA A 170 15.13 7.33 -4.13
CA ALA A 170 16.42 7.92 -3.78
C ALA A 170 16.27 9.25 -3.02
N LEU A 171 15.35 10.12 -3.48
CA LEU A 171 15.03 11.37 -2.79
C LEU A 171 14.46 11.10 -1.39
N ASN A 172 13.48 10.20 -1.28
CA ASN A 172 12.88 9.83 0.02
C ASN A 172 13.94 9.30 0.99
N ARG A 173 14.82 8.38 0.56
CA ARG A 173 15.94 7.90 1.39
C ARG A 173 16.85 9.02 1.87
N CYS A 174 17.10 10.04 1.05
CA CYS A 174 17.91 11.18 1.45
C CYS A 174 17.19 12.05 2.51
N LEU A 175 15.89 12.29 2.34
CA LEU A 175 15.06 13.05 3.27
C LEU A 175 14.90 12.32 4.62
N ASP A 176 14.66 11.02 4.60
CA ASP A 176 14.50 10.17 5.79
C ASP A 176 15.79 10.11 6.62
N ALA A 177 16.95 10.16 5.96
CA ALA A 177 18.24 10.26 6.61
C ALA A 177 18.51 11.65 7.23
N VAL A 178 17.56 12.59 7.15
CA VAL A 178 17.64 13.98 7.63
C VAL A 178 18.89 14.68 7.10
N ARG A 179 19.28 14.37 5.85
CA ARG A 179 20.46 14.97 5.21
C ARG A 179 20.09 16.31 4.61
N TYR A 180 20.85 17.36 4.92
CA TYR A 180 20.59 18.71 4.40
C TYR A 180 21.04 18.95 2.94
N ARG A 181 21.48 17.91 2.21
CA ARG A 181 22.09 18.03 0.86
C ARG A 181 21.45 17.13 -0.20
N CYS A 182 20.13 16.99 -0.21
CA CYS A 182 19.40 16.16 -1.19
C CYS A 182 19.22 16.80 -2.59
N ARG A 183 20.01 17.83 -2.93
CA ARG A 183 19.86 18.60 -4.17
C ARG A 183 20.13 17.74 -5.41
N ALA A 184 21.08 16.81 -5.33
CA ALA A 184 21.41 15.95 -6.46
C ALA A 184 20.26 14.99 -6.78
N GLU A 185 19.67 14.39 -5.74
CA GLU A 185 18.53 13.50 -5.83
C GLU A 185 17.28 14.23 -6.34
N SER A 186 17.01 15.44 -5.83
CA SER A 186 15.90 16.24 -6.32
C SER A 186 16.08 16.67 -7.78
N ALA A 187 17.29 17.08 -8.17
CA ALA A 187 17.59 17.49 -9.54
C ALA A 187 17.50 16.31 -10.53
N ALA A 188 17.81 15.10 -10.09
CA ALA A 188 17.69 13.88 -10.90
C ALA A 188 16.23 13.44 -11.12
N LEU A 189 15.30 13.87 -10.26
CA LEU A 189 13.88 13.53 -10.38
C LEU A 189 13.18 14.34 -11.48
N THR A 190 13.51 15.62 -11.63
CA THR A 190 12.89 16.51 -12.62
C THR A 190 12.87 15.96 -14.05
N PRO A 191 14.00 15.57 -14.66
CA PRO A 191 13.98 15.06 -16.03
C PRO A 191 13.25 13.71 -16.16
N ALA A 192 13.19 12.91 -15.09
CA ALA A 192 12.45 11.65 -15.11
C ALA A 192 10.93 11.88 -15.15
N LEU A 193 10.44 12.90 -14.45
CA LEU A 193 9.03 13.30 -14.50
C LEU A 193 8.65 13.92 -15.85
N GLU A 194 9.52 14.76 -16.43
CA GLU A 194 9.31 15.31 -17.78
C GLU A 194 9.26 14.20 -18.85
N THR A 195 10.10 13.17 -18.69
CA THR A 195 10.09 11.99 -19.58
C THR A 195 8.77 11.23 -19.47
N LEU A 196 8.22 11.07 -18.26
CA LEU A 196 6.93 10.44 -18.05
C LEU A 196 5.79 11.19 -18.75
N GLU A 197 5.72 12.51 -18.58
CA GLU A 197 4.71 13.36 -19.22
C GLU A 197 4.78 13.26 -20.76
N THR A 198 6.01 13.27 -21.30
CA THR A 198 6.24 13.11 -22.74
C THR A 198 5.75 11.75 -23.25
N LEU A 199 6.04 10.67 -22.51
CA LEU A 199 5.64 9.31 -22.90
C LEU A 199 4.14 9.07 -22.69
N GLU A 200 3.51 9.72 -21.72
CA GLU A 200 2.06 9.69 -21.54
C GLU A 200 1.36 10.26 -22.78
N HIS A 201 1.84 11.40 -23.28
CA HIS A 201 1.36 11.97 -24.53
C HIS A 201 1.60 11.03 -25.74
N GLU A 202 2.75 10.35 -25.80
CA GLU A 202 3.03 9.35 -26.85
C GLU A 202 2.03 8.18 -26.80
N VAL A 203 1.70 7.67 -25.60
CA VAL A 203 0.69 6.62 -25.42
C VAL A 203 -0.68 7.11 -25.91
N ASP A 204 -1.09 8.32 -25.54
CA ASP A 204 -2.37 8.88 -25.95
C ASP A 204 -2.51 9.02 -27.46
N ILE A 205 -1.43 9.38 -28.17
CA ILE A 205 -1.42 9.47 -29.64
C ILE A 205 -1.44 8.07 -30.26
N ASN A 206 -0.63 7.14 -29.78
CA ASN A 206 -0.43 5.84 -30.43
C ASN A 206 -1.51 4.81 -30.09
N CYS A 207 -2.28 5.03 -29.02
CA CYS A 207 -3.30 4.09 -28.53
C CYS A 207 -4.75 4.57 -28.73
N ARG A 208 -4.96 5.67 -29.46
CA ARG A 208 -6.29 6.20 -29.78
C ARG A 208 -6.97 5.45 -30.94
#